data_AF-A0A7K9N2I6-F1
#
_entry.id   AF-A0A7K9N2I6-F1
#
_cell.length_a   1.000
_cell.length_b   1.000
_cell.length_c   1.000
_cell.angle_alpha   90.00
_cell.angle_beta   90.00
_cell.angle_gamma   90.00
#
_symmetry.space_group_name_H-M   'P 1'
#
loop_
_entity.id
_entity.type
_entity.pdbx_description
1 polymer ?
#
loop_
_entity_poly.entity_id
_entity_poly.type
_entity_poly.pdbx_seq_one_letter_code
_entity_poly.pdbx_strand_id
1 'polypeptide(L)' 'FSAEEEFPDLSKHNNHMAKVLTPALYQKLRDKETPSGFTLDDVIQTGVDNPGGSPRGS' A
#
# COMPACT_ATOMS: atom_id res chain seq x y z
N PHE A 1 -13.38 0.65 8.77
CA PHE A 1 -13.61 -0.80 8.59
C PHE A 1 -12.49 -1.52 9.32
N SER A 2 -12.36 -2.85 9.24
CA SER A 2 -11.20 -3.55 9.80
C SER A 2 -9.95 -3.31 8.94
N ALA A 3 -8.76 -3.50 9.52
CA ALA A 3 -7.50 -3.38 8.78
C ALA A 3 -7.38 -4.38 7.62
N GLU A 4 -8.06 -5.53 7.74
CA GLU A 4 -8.09 -6.58 6.71
C GLU A 4 -8.97 -6.17 5.52
N GLU A 5 -10.10 -5.50 5.78
CA GLU A 5 -11.00 -4.99 4.74
C GLU A 5 -10.42 -3.81 3.97
N GLU A 6 -9.54 -3.02 4.59
CA GLU A 6 -8.91 -1.84 3.98
C GLU A 6 -7.51 -2.12 3.42
N PHE A 7 -6.95 -3.31 3.65
CA PHE A 7 -5.65 -3.68 3.10
C PHE A 7 -5.72 -3.72 1.55
N PRO A 8 -4.82 -3.03 0.84
CA PRO A 8 -4.88 -2.97 -0.62
C PRO A 8 -4.62 -4.34 -1.26
N ASP A 9 -5.35 -4.66 -2.33
CA ASP A 9 -5.01 -5.79 -3.20
C ASP A 9 -3.78 -5.45 -4.04
N LEU A 10 -2.68 -6.12 -3.73
CA LEU A 10 -1.37 -5.92 -4.36
C LEU A 10 -0.94 -7.14 -5.19
N SER A 11 -1.87 -8.06 -5.48
CA SER A 11 -1.59 -9.33 -6.19
C SER A 11 -0.97 -9.15 -7.58
N LYS A 12 -1.14 -7.98 -8.19
CA LYS A 12 -0.61 -7.63 -9.52
C LYS A 12 0.50 -6.58 -9.49
N HIS A 13 0.97 -6.20 -8.31
CA HIS A 13 1.94 -5.12 -8.14
C HIS A 13 3.36 -5.66 -8.08
N ASN A 14 4.24 -5.06 -8.86
CA ASN A 14 5.68 -5.29 -8.86
C ASN A 14 6.43 -3.97 -8.62
N ASN A 15 6.29 -3.44 -7.41
CA ASN A 15 7.07 -2.31 -6.92
C ASN A 15 7.60 -2.62 -5.51
N HIS A 16 8.51 -1.78 -4.99
CA HIS A 16 9.13 -2.04 -3.69
C HIS A 16 8.13 -2.01 -2.54
N MET A 17 7.17 -1.07 -2.56
CA MET A 17 6.12 -0.96 -1.54
C MET A 17 5.32 -2.26 -1.42
N ALA A 18 4.88 -2.82 -2.55
CA ALA A 18 4.09 -4.06 -2.58
C ALA A 18 4.85 -5.29 -2.07
N LYS A 19 6.19 -5.30 -2.18
CA LYS A 19 7.03 -6.40 -1.68
C LYS A 19 7.26 -6.36 -0.17
N VAL A 20 7.06 -5.20 0.48
CA VAL A 20 7.37 -5.00 1.90
C VAL A 20 6.12 -4.76 2.76
N LEU A 21 5.05 -4.25 2.17
CA LEU A 21 3.80 -4.01 2.88
C LEU A 21 3.12 -5.35 3.18
N THR A 22 2.95 -5.64 4.47
CA THR A 22 2.25 -6.84 4.96
C THR A 22 0.99 -6.43 5.73
N PRO A 23 -0.03 -7.30 5.85
CA PRO A 23 -1.24 -6.98 6.63
C PRO A 23 -0.93 -6.58 8.08
N ALA A 24 0.02 -7.27 8.73
CA ALA A 24 0.45 -6.93 10.09
C ALA A 24 1.13 -5.55 10.17
N LEU A 25 1.92 -5.17 9.17
CA LEU A 25 2.55 -3.85 9.12
C LEU A 25 1.51 -2.74 8.88
N TYR A 26 0.56 -2.98 7.95
CA TYR A 26 -0.54 -2.07 7.68
C TYR A 26 -1.40 -1.85 8.93
N GLN A 27 -1.86 -2.93 9.58
CA GLN A 27 -2.64 -2.85 10.83
C GLN A 27 -1.92 -2.04 11.92
N LYS A 28 -0.60 -2.22 12.05
CA LYS A 28 0.19 -1.51 13.07
C LYS A 28 0.29 -0.01 12.82
N LEU A 29 0.24 0.43 11.56
CA LEU A 29 0.59 1.78 11.13
C LEU A 29 -0.59 2.59 10.57
N ARG A 30 -1.70 1.96 10.15
CA ARG A 30 -2.84 2.64 9.51
C ARG A 30 -3.49 3.73 10.36
N ASP A 31 -3.50 3.57 11.69
CA ASP A 31 -4.06 4.55 12.62
C ASP A 31 -3.02 5.59 13.11
N LYS A 32 -1.82 5.62 12.51
CA LYS A 32 -0.77 6.59 12.83
C LYS A 32 -0.79 7.74 11.83
N GLU A 33 -0.61 8.94 12.37
CA GLU A 33 -0.42 10.15 11.60
C GLU A 33 0.83 10.89 12.09
N THR A 34 1.45 11.64 11.17
CA THR A 34 2.46 12.64 11.52
C THR A 34 1.79 13.86 12.19
N PRO A 35 2.53 14.73 12.91
CA PRO A 35 1.96 15.96 13.47
C PRO A 35 1.32 16.90 12.43
N SER A 36 1.71 16.77 11.16
CA SER A 36 1.13 17.49 10.01
C SER A 36 -0.08 16.79 9.39
N GLY A 37 -0.50 15.62 9.88
CA GLY A 37 -1.68 14.89 9.43
C GLY A 37 -1.46 13.87 8.29
N PHE A 38 -0.22 13.61 7.87
CA PHE A 38 0.05 12.55 6.89
C PHE A 38 -0.10 11.16 7.50
N THR A 39 -0.85 10.30 6.80
CA THR A 39 -1.15 8.92 7.16
C THR A 39 -0.28 7.93 6.39
N LEU A 40 -0.37 6.63 6.73
CA LEU A 40 0.25 5.58 5.91
C LEU A 40 -0.33 5.55 4.49
N ASP A 41 -1.64 5.74 4.35
CA ASP A 41 -2.33 5.68 3.06
C ASP A 41 -1.81 6.76 2.11
N ASP A 42 -1.62 7.99 2.60
CA ASP A 42 -1.01 9.09 1.82
C ASP A 42 0.38 8.72 1.27
N VAL A 43 1.17 7.96 2.04
CA VAL A 43 2.53 7.58 1.68
C VAL A 43 2.55 6.44 0.65
N ILE A 44 1.64 5.45 0.77
CA ILE A 44 1.63 4.27 -0.11
C ILE A 44 0.81 4.47 -1.38
N GLN A 45 -0.06 5.49 -1.44
CA GLN A 45 -1.02 5.72 -2.53
C GLN A 45 -0.39 5.59 -3.92
N THR A 46 0.78 6.22 -4.13
CA THR A 46 1.47 6.14 -5.44
C THR A 46 1.85 4.71 -5.81
N GLY A 47 2.26 3.89 -4.84
CA GLY A 47 2.58 2.49 -5.06
C GLY A 47 1.35 1.61 -5.27
N VAL A 48 0.18 2.01 -4.75
CA VAL A 48 -1.10 1.33 -4.97
C VAL A 48 -1.64 1.64 -6.37
N ASP A 49 -1.58 2.90 -6.79
CA ASP A 49 -2.10 3.33 -8.10
C ASP A 49 -1.23 2.87 -9.28
N ASN A 50 0.07 2.66 -9.03
CA ASN A 50 1.04 2.30 -10.05
C ASN A 50 1.58 0.89 -9.77
N PRO A 51 0.92 -0.17 -10.29
CA PRO A 51 1.31 -1.55 -10.00
C PRO A 51 2.76 -1.85 -10.41
N GLY A 52 3.30 -1.17 -11.41
CA GLY A 52 4.67 -1.41 -11.87
C GLY A 52 4.77 -2.72 -12.66
N GLY A 53 5.65 -2.71 -13.65
CA GLY A 53 5.70 -3.75 -14.68
C GLY A 53 4.97 -3.29 -15.94
N SER A 54 5.70 -3.23 -17.05
CA SER A 54 5.09 -3.09 -18.37
C SER A 54 4.14 -4.26 -18.60
N PRO A 55 3.02 -4.09 -19.32
CA PRO A 55 2.37 -5.22 -19.96
C PRO A 55 3.40 -5.79 -20.94
N ARG A 56 4.17 -6.80 -20.52
CA ARG A 56 4.89 -7.64 -21.47
C ARG A 56 3.84 -8.53 -22.11
N GLY A 57 3.28 -8.02 -23.19
CA GLY A 57 2.27 -8.67 -24.01
C GLY A 57 1.92 -7.81 -25.22
N SER A 58 2.89 -7.68 -26.13
CA SER A 58 2.64 -7.70 -27.58
C SER A 58 2.32 -9.13 -28.01
#